data_AF-A0A0F9CFX3-F1
#
_entry.id   AF-A0A0F9CFX3-F1
#
_cell.length_a   1.000
_cell.length_b   1.000
_cell.length_c   1.000
_cell.angle_alpha   90.00
_cell.angle_beta   90.00
_cell.angle_gamma   90.00
#
_symmetry.space_group_name_H-M   'P 1'
#
loop_
_entity.id
_entity.type
_entity.pdbx_description
1 polymer ?
#
loop_
_entity_poly.entity_id
_entity_poly.type
_entity_poly.pdbx_seq_one_letter_code
_entity_poly.pdbx_strand_id
1 'polypeptide(L)'
;MKMWQQGDVIGIAVSAIPDGAKRVAPSSRGLVLAEGEVTGHFHGIAAVPEVDLFEDTDGTLYLSVRKDAATLRHQEHKEIEIPAGQYKIGRVVEIDPFENEIRQVAD
;
A
#
# COMPACT_ATOMS: atom_id res chain seq x y z
N MET A 1 9.63 3.23 -14.23
CA MET A 1 8.40 2.99 -13.45
C MET A 1 8.62 3.59 -12.07
N LYS A 2 7.66 4.36 -11.53
CA LYS A 2 7.74 4.85 -10.14
C LYS A 2 7.19 3.76 -9.24
N MET A 3 7.99 3.28 -8.31
CA MET A 3 7.57 2.34 -7.28
C MET A 3 8.13 2.80 -5.94
N TRP A 4 7.41 2.54 -4.87
CA TRP A 4 7.86 2.77 -3.50
C TRP A 4 7.63 1.50 -2.68
N GLN A 5 8.51 1.25 -1.72
CA GLN A 5 8.43 0.12 -0.81
C GLN A 5 8.56 0.63 0.61
N GLN A 6 7.77 0.07 1.52
CA GLN A 6 7.86 0.29 2.94
C GLN A 6 7.63 -1.05 3.67
N GLY A 7 8.71 -1.64 4.19
CA GLY A 7 8.68 -3.00 4.76
C GLY A 7 8.23 -4.01 3.71
N ASP A 8 7.20 -4.80 4.05
CA ASP A 8 6.54 -5.77 3.18
C ASP A 8 5.51 -5.17 2.22
N VAL A 9 5.27 -3.85 2.23
CA VAL A 9 4.31 -3.21 1.32
C VAL A 9 5.01 -2.53 0.15
N ILE A 10 4.54 -2.80 -1.07
CA ILE A 10 5.00 -2.11 -2.29
C ILE A 10 3.84 -1.44 -3.00
N GLY A 11 4.04 -0.18 -3.36
CA GLY A 11 3.15 0.57 -4.25
C GLY A 11 3.77 0.70 -5.63
N ILE A 12 3.12 0.11 -6.64
CA ILE A 12 3.56 0.16 -8.03
C ILE A 12 2.66 1.14 -8.78
N ALA A 13 3.24 2.18 -9.37
CA ALA A 13 2.44 3.16 -10.12
C ALA A 13 1.70 2.49 -11.29
N VAL A 14 0.40 2.75 -11.38
CA VAL A 14 -0.49 2.27 -12.45
C VAL A 14 -1.12 3.46 -13.19
N SER A 15 -1.51 3.24 -14.44
CA SER A 15 -2.12 4.29 -15.26
C SER A 15 -3.56 4.62 -14.84
N ALA A 16 -4.28 3.63 -14.32
CA ALA A 16 -5.65 3.77 -13.84
C ALA A 16 -5.98 2.70 -12.80
N ILE A 17 -6.88 3.04 -11.86
CA ILE A 17 -7.57 2.09 -10.98
C ILE A 17 -8.71 1.43 -11.79
N PRO A 18 -8.93 0.11 -11.66
CA PRO A 18 -10.01 -0.57 -12.37
C PRO A 18 -11.39 0.02 -12.00
N ASP A 19 -12.27 0.15 -13.01
CA ASP A 19 -13.59 0.80 -12.88
C ASP A 19 -14.53 0.09 -11.88
N GLY A 20 -14.28 -1.20 -11.63
CA GLY A 20 -15.01 -2.00 -10.65
C GLY A 20 -14.49 -1.88 -9.20
N ALA A 21 -13.38 -1.18 -8.98
CA ALA A 21 -12.80 -1.05 -7.65
C ALA A 21 -13.69 -0.20 -6.74
N LYS A 22 -13.99 -0.73 -5.57
CA LYS A 22 -14.82 -0.07 -4.57
C LYS A 22 -13.96 0.74 -3.62
N ARG A 23 -14.39 1.96 -3.34
CA ARG A 23 -13.71 2.81 -2.35
C ARG A 23 -13.78 2.18 -0.97
N VAL A 24 -12.63 2.00 -0.34
CA VAL A 24 -12.49 1.52 1.03
C VAL A 24 -12.65 2.71 1.98
N ALA A 25 -13.56 2.58 2.94
CA ALA A 25 -13.72 3.60 3.96
C ALA A 25 -12.55 3.56 4.96
N PRO A 26 -12.01 4.70 5.40
CA PRO A 26 -11.01 4.72 6.46
C PRO A 26 -11.60 4.16 7.75
N SER A 27 -10.81 3.35 8.45
CA SER A 27 -11.12 2.85 9.78
C SER A 27 -10.69 3.87 10.85
N SER A 28 -10.93 3.56 12.13
CA SER A 28 -10.37 4.34 13.26
C SER A 28 -8.83 4.40 13.25
N ARG A 29 -8.18 3.56 12.45
CA ARG A 29 -6.72 3.49 12.24
C ARG A 29 -6.26 4.18 10.95
N GLY A 30 -7.19 4.72 10.15
CA GLY A 30 -6.91 5.28 8.82
C GLY A 30 -7.18 4.29 7.68
N LEU A 31 -6.55 4.54 6.53
CA LEU A 31 -6.60 3.68 5.35
C LEU A 31 -5.56 2.58 5.50
N VAL A 32 -5.98 1.34 5.76
CA VAL A 32 -5.08 0.21 5.96
C VAL A 32 -4.71 -0.38 4.60
N LEU A 33 -3.43 -0.37 4.26
CA LEU A 33 -2.87 -0.94 3.03
C LEU A 33 -2.49 -2.41 3.19
N ALA A 34 -2.01 -2.79 4.38
CA ALA A 34 -1.75 -4.18 4.74
C ALA A 34 -1.77 -4.33 6.27
N GLU A 35 -2.25 -5.47 6.75
CA GLU A 35 -2.00 -5.89 8.13
C GLU A 35 -0.58 -6.48 8.20
N GLY A 36 0.19 -6.07 9.19
CA GLY A 36 1.53 -6.62 9.45
C GLY A 36 1.44 -8.02 10.07
N GLU A 37 2.53 -8.78 9.95
CA GLU A 37 2.58 -10.19 10.38
C GLU A 37 2.53 -10.35 11.91
N VAL A 38 3.05 -9.36 12.65
CA VAL A 38 2.95 -9.30 14.12
C VAL A 38 1.61 -8.68 14.50
N THR A 39 0.78 -9.44 15.23
CA THR A 39 -0.58 -9.06 15.63
C THR A 39 -0.60 -7.69 16.31
N GLY A 40 -1.09 -6.68 15.60
CA GLY A 40 -1.27 -5.31 16.10
C GLY A 40 -0.70 -4.22 15.19
N HIS A 41 0.25 -4.55 14.32
CA HIS A 41 0.87 -3.58 13.40
C HIS A 41 0.16 -3.59 12.04
N PHE A 42 0.06 -2.42 11.42
CA PHE A 42 -0.60 -2.25 10.13
C PHE A 42 0.07 -1.12 9.35
N HIS A 43 0.25 -1.37 8.06
CA HIS A 43 0.73 -0.36 7.12
C HIS A 43 -0.47 0.43 6.68
N GLY A 44 -0.56 1.70 7.09
CA GLY A 44 -1.70 2.54 6.78
C GLY A 44 -1.32 3.97 6.42
N ILE A 45 -2.23 4.65 5.73
CA ILE A 45 -2.14 6.08 5.47
C ILE A 45 -3.15 6.78 6.37
N ALA A 46 -2.79 7.96 6.88
CA ALA A 46 -3.76 8.81 7.57
C ALA A 46 -4.95 9.10 6.64
N ALA A 47 -6.15 9.12 7.20
CA ALA A 47 -7.35 9.45 6.43
C ALA A 47 -7.35 10.95 6.07
N VAL A 48 -6.67 11.30 4.98
CA VAL A 48 -6.59 12.66 4.43
C VAL A 48 -7.46 12.75 3.18
N PRO A 49 -8.08 13.90 2.89
CA PRO A 49 -9.00 14.05 1.76
C PRO A 49 -8.32 13.90 0.39
N GLU A 50 -6.99 14.03 0.33
CA GLU A 50 -6.23 13.86 -0.91
C GLU A 50 -5.93 12.40 -1.27
N VAL A 51 -6.22 11.46 -0.36
CA VAL A 51 -5.89 10.05 -0.50
C VAL A 51 -7.13 9.20 -0.41
N ASP A 52 -7.27 8.29 -1.38
CA ASP A 52 -8.32 7.30 -1.39
C ASP A 52 -7.75 5.91 -1.61
N LEU A 53 -8.30 4.95 -0.87
CA LEU A 53 -8.04 3.54 -1.07
C LEU A 53 -9.22 2.91 -1.78
N PHE A 54 -8.94 2.03 -2.72
CA PHE A 54 -9.91 1.24 -3.47
C PHE A 54 -9.53 -0.22 -3.40
N GLU A 55 -10.52 -1.09 -3.45
CA GLU A 55 -10.38 -2.55 -3.46
C GLU A 55 -11.11 -3.11 -4.68
N ASP A 56 -10.42 -3.87 -5.50
CA ASP A 56 -11.04 -4.58 -6.63
C ASP A 56 -11.70 -5.89 -6.16
N THR A 57 -12.52 -6.48 -7.03
CA THR A 57 -13.19 -7.77 -6.82
C THR A 57 -12.27 -8.93 -6.41
N ASP A 58 -10.99 -8.86 -6.79
CA ASP A 58 -9.96 -9.85 -6.42
C ASP A 58 -9.34 -9.61 -5.01
N GLY A 59 -9.78 -8.57 -4.29
CA GLY A 59 -9.18 -8.15 -3.02
C GLY A 59 -7.86 -7.37 -3.19
N THR A 60 -7.51 -7.01 -4.42
CA THR A 60 -6.35 -6.15 -4.69
C THR A 60 -6.65 -4.72 -4.29
N LEU A 61 -5.75 -4.12 -3.51
CA LEU A 61 -5.84 -2.72 -3.08
C LEU A 61 -5.17 -1.77 -4.07
N TYR A 62 -5.77 -0.60 -4.23
CA TYR A 62 -5.32 0.48 -5.09
C TYR A 62 -5.38 1.81 -4.36
N LEU A 63 -4.28 2.56 -4.40
CA LEU A 63 -4.16 3.87 -3.79
C LEU A 63 -4.28 4.95 -4.85
N SER A 64 -5.11 5.95 -4.61
CA SER A 64 -5.22 7.16 -5.42
C SER A 64 -4.79 8.38 -4.61
N VAL A 65 -3.77 9.10 -5.10
CA VAL A 65 -3.24 10.32 -4.48
C VAL A 65 -3.52 11.48 -5.43
N ARG A 66 -4.45 12.38 -5.06
CA ARG A 66 -5.08 13.32 -6.00
C ARG A 66 -4.37 14.66 -6.18
N LYS A 67 -3.72 15.25 -5.16
CA LYS A 67 -3.28 16.66 -5.32
C LYS A 67 -2.08 17.17 -4.53
N ASP A 68 -1.69 16.55 -3.43
CA ASP A 68 -0.46 16.87 -2.73
C ASP A 68 0.19 15.54 -2.32
N ALA A 69 1.51 15.51 -2.14
CA ALA A 69 2.21 14.28 -1.78
C ALA A 69 1.55 13.64 -0.55
N ALA A 70 1.13 12.38 -0.66
CA ALA A 70 0.50 11.68 0.43
C ALA A 70 1.57 11.18 1.39
N THR A 71 1.53 11.62 2.64
CA THR A 71 2.43 11.09 3.67
C THR A 71 1.93 9.74 4.16
N LEU A 72 2.61 8.66 3.77
CA LEU A 72 2.40 7.33 4.35
C LEU A 72 3.06 7.31 5.73
N ARG A 73 2.27 7.02 6.77
CA ARG A 73 2.71 7.00 8.17
C ARG A 73 2.67 5.58 8.70
N HIS A 74 3.80 5.05 9.16
CA HIS A 74 3.84 3.79 9.91
C HIS A 74 4.17 4.05 11.37
N GLN A 75 3.67 3.21 12.28
CA GLN A 75 3.97 3.35 13.72
C GLN A 75 5.43 3.07 14.06
N GLU A 76 6.14 2.31 13.22
CA GLU A 76 7.56 1.96 13.42
C GLU A 76 8.54 2.57 12.41
N HIS A 77 8.07 3.06 11.26
CA HIS A 77 8.95 3.49 10.16
C HIS A 77 8.79 4.99 9.87
N LYS A 78 9.88 5.61 9.35
CA LYS A 78 9.89 7.02 8.93
C LYS A 78 8.81 7.28 7.87
N GLU A 79 8.13 8.41 8.03
CA GLU A 79 7.13 8.92 7.08
C GLU A 79 7.72 9.00 5.66
N ILE A 80 7.06 8.41 4.67
CA ILE A 80 7.46 8.53 3.26
C ILE A 80 6.45 9.38 2.49
N GLU A 81 6.96 10.26 1.64
CA GLU A 81 6.15 11.06 0.72
C GLU A 81 5.86 10.25 -0.55
N ILE A 82 4.59 9.86 -0.73
CA ILE A 82 4.13 9.22 -1.96
C ILE A 82 3.70 10.34 -2.94
N PRO A 83 4.34 10.46 -4.11
CA PRO A 83 3.96 11.48 -5.07
C PRO A 83 2.55 11.23 -5.61
N ALA A 84 1.89 12.30 -6.06
CA ALA A 84 0.57 12.20 -6.69
C ALA A 84 0.56 11.19 -7.85
N GLY A 85 -0.46 10.35 -7.87
CA GLY A 85 -0.55 9.21 -8.78
C GLY A 85 -1.48 8.11 -8.29
N GLN A 86 -1.67 7.12 -9.15
CA GLN A 86 -2.41 5.91 -8.83
C GLN A 86 -1.41 4.77 -8.65
N TYR A 87 -1.58 3.96 -7.60
CA TYR A 87 -0.69 2.88 -7.26
C TYR A 87 -1.48 1.60 -7.02
N LYS A 88 -1.01 0.48 -7.56
CA LYS A 88 -1.43 -0.84 -7.13
C LYS A 88 -0.62 -1.20 -5.88
N ILE A 89 -1.32 -1.54 -4.80
CA ILE A 89 -0.71 -1.99 -3.56
C ILE A 89 -0.55 -3.50 -3.65
N GLY A 90 0.65 -3.97 -3.33
CA GLY A 90 0.98 -5.38 -3.20
C GLY A 90 1.83 -5.62 -1.97
N ARG A 91 2.00 -6.91 -1.64
CA ARG A 91 3.00 -7.34 -0.68
C ARG A 91 4.29 -7.71 -1.41
N VAL A 92 5.42 -7.25 -0.89
CA VAL A 92 6.74 -7.70 -1.30
C VAL A 92 6.92 -9.11 -0.79
N VAL A 93 7.15 -10.02 -1.72
CA VAL A 93 7.67 -11.35 -1.44
C VAL A 93 9.11 -11.35 -1.96
N GLU A 94 10.05 -11.72 -1.11
CA GLU A 94 11.41 -12.00 -1.55
C GLU A 94 11.36 -13.25 -2.42
N ILE A 95 11.79 -13.11 -3.67
CA ILE A 95 12.01 -14.24 -4.57
C ILE A 95 13.51 -14.39 -4.67
N ASP A 96 14.04 -15.38 -3.96
CA ASP A 96 15.44 -15.78 -4.09
C ASP A 96 15.62 -16.48 -5.45
N PRO A 97 16.42 -15.94 -6.41
CA PRO A 97 16.48 -16.48 -7.76
C PRO A 97 17.28 -17.79 -7.90
N PHE A 98 17.83 -18.31 -6.80
CA PHE A 98 18.66 -19.52 -6.79
C PHE A 98 18.03 -20.71 -6.04
N GLU A 99 16.98 -20.49 -5.26
CA GLU A 99 16.24 -21.56 -4.58
C GLU A 99 14.74 -21.32 -4.79
N ASN A 100 14.01 -22.35 -5.20
CA ASN A 100 12.54 -22.36 -5.31
C ASN A 100 11.90 -22.30 -3.90
N GLU A 101 12.30 -21.34 -3.07
CA GLU A 101 11.82 -21.17 -1.72
C GLU A 101 11.23 -19.77 -1.59
N ILE A 102 9.90 -19.69 -1.59
CA ILE A 102 9.15 -18.47 -1.36
C ILE A 102 9.34 -18.12 0.11
N ARG A 103 10.22 -17.18 0.43
CA ARG A 103 10.34 -16.62 1.79
C ARG A 103 9.68 -15.25 1.82
N GLN A 104 8.73 -15.08 2.73
CA GLN A 104 8.19 -13.75 2.98
C GLN A 104 9.27 -12.89 3.64
N VAL A 105 9.37 -11.64 3.20
CA VAL A 105 10.33 -10.68 3.77
C VAL A 105 9.90 -10.41 5.20
N ALA A 106 10.75 -10.77 6.15
CA ALA A 106 10.56 -10.38 7.55
C ALA A 106 11.04 -8.93 7.74
N ASP A 107 10.28 -8.15 8.51
CA ASP A 107 10.64 -6.79 8.95
C ASP A 107 11.98 -6.74 9.70
#